data_AF-A0A1V6EX39-F1
#
_entry.id   AF-A0A1V6EX39-F1
#
_cell.length_a   1.000
_cell.length_b   1.000
_cell.length_c   1.000
_cell.angle_alpha   90.00
_cell.angle_beta   90.00
_cell.angle_gamma   90.00
#
_symmetry.space_group_name_H-M   'P 1'
#
loop_
_entity.id
_entity.type
_entity.pdbx_description
1 polymer ?
#
loop_
_entity_poly.entity_id
_entity_poly.type
_entity_poly.pdbx_seq_one_letter_code
_entity_poly.pdbx_strand_id
1 'polypeptide(L)'
;MQVTPKYEDPFALDEHFFLCSRTMDKGEKTGLFLVDVFGDELLLYSEGDDASAVGCYDPMLLVPSTRPPEPPSRSDISTETGYFYVADVYEGTHLEGAERGTVKYLRVIESPEKRSFTHPSWDGQGQQAPAMAWHDFNNKRILGTVSVEEDGSAYFSVPAETFVYFQLLDAKGMMVQSMRSGTIVQPGETQGCIGCHEERRSTPPPGRMPTIAALTRPPSSMTGWYGPPRFFSYTREVQPVFNRHCVRCHDYGQEAGKVLNLSGDRDLVFNTSYNELWRKGFIKAVGGGPAQIQPAYTWGSHASRLTQTLINPHYEVQLDDEGLNRLLTWMDINGPYYPEYDSAYPDHPAGRSPLNPQQVARLAELTGIPLTGQLGHGSNQGPQICFERPEHSPCLGNLKETNPPAYEEALQIIRDGMNMLAAHPRADMEGFLAAPAHRQRQEKYQLCREAEARNREAIRKGETLFDRE
;
A
#
# COMPACT_ATOMS: atom_id res chain seq x y z
N MET A 1 -4.12 10.02 -23.17
CA MET A 1 -4.55 10.44 -24.51
C MET A 1 -5.90 11.10 -24.32
N GLN A 2 -6.04 12.39 -24.65
CA GLN A 2 -7.32 13.08 -24.55
C GLN A 2 -8.17 12.63 -25.74
N VAL A 3 -9.33 12.02 -25.48
CA VAL A 3 -10.25 11.56 -26.53
C VAL A 3 -11.17 12.73 -26.87
N THR A 4 -11.26 13.07 -28.16
CA THR A 4 -12.14 14.14 -28.64
C THR A 4 -12.83 13.65 -29.93
N PRO A 5 -14.18 13.61 -29.98
CA PRO A 5 -15.09 13.90 -28.87
C PRO A 5 -15.01 12.83 -27.76
N LYS A 6 -15.21 13.26 -26.52
CA LYS A 6 -15.32 12.39 -25.33
C LYS A 6 -16.80 12.09 -25.09
N TYR A 7 -17.12 10.83 -24.85
CA TYR A 7 -18.46 10.36 -24.46
C TYR A 7 -18.39 9.78 -23.04
N GLU A 8 -19.41 10.04 -22.22
CA GLU A 8 -19.55 9.60 -20.83
C GLU A 8 -21.01 9.30 -20.48
N ASP A 9 -21.20 8.68 -19.32
CA ASP A 9 -22.49 8.46 -18.67
C ASP A 9 -23.56 7.81 -19.57
N PRO A 10 -23.28 6.64 -20.19
CA PRO A 10 -24.24 5.99 -21.06
C PRO A 10 -25.45 5.49 -20.27
N PHE A 11 -26.65 5.80 -20.76
CA PHE A 11 -27.90 5.24 -20.30
C PHE A 11 -28.56 4.48 -21.45
N ALA A 12 -28.60 3.16 -21.37
CA ALA A 12 -29.18 2.32 -22.41
C ALA A 12 -30.71 2.46 -22.48
N LEU A 13 -31.23 2.72 -23.68
CA LEU A 13 -32.66 2.71 -23.96
C LEU A 13 -33.11 1.31 -24.40
N ASP A 14 -32.36 0.74 -25.33
CA ASP A 14 -32.50 -0.63 -25.82
C ASP A 14 -31.15 -1.15 -26.36
N GLU A 15 -31.17 -2.23 -27.15
CA GLU A 15 -29.96 -2.83 -27.72
C GLU A 15 -29.29 -1.98 -28.82
N HIS A 16 -29.98 -0.95 -29.32
CA HIS A 16 -29.52 -0.10 -30.42
C HIS A 16 -29.28 1.36 -30.00
N PHE A 17 -30.04 1.89 -29.04
CA PHE A 17 -30.05 3.30 -28.68
C PHE A 17 -29.62 3.58 -27.24
N PHE A 18 -28.84 4.64 -27.05
CA PHE A 18 -28.30 5.07 -25.76
C PHE A 18 -28.42 6.58 -25.63
N LEU A 19 -28.70 7.06 -24.43
CA LEU A 19 -28.38 8.44 -24.07
C LEU A 19 -26.95 8.49 -23.57
N CYS A 20 -26.24 9.57 -23.82
CA CYS A 20 -24.93 9.81 -23.24
C CYS A 20 -24.64 11.30 -23.13
N SER A 21 -23.64 11.61 -22.32
CA SER A 21 -23.02 12.93 -22.31
C SER A 21 -21.83 12.95 -23.26
N ARG A 22 -21.74 13.96 -24.12
CA ARG A 22 -20.65 14.09 -25.10
C ARG A 22 -20.10 15.51 -25.16
N THR A 23 -18.78 15.64 -25.24
CA THR A 23 -18.14 16.95 -25.45
C THR A 23 -18.58 17.57 -26.78
N MET A 24 -18.93 18.85 -26.69
CA MET A 24 -19.27 19.74 -27.79
C MET A 24 -17.99 20.23 -28.50
N ASP A 25 -18.14 20.95 -29.62
CA ASP A 25 -17.02 21.36 -30.48
C ASP A 25 -16.05 22.38 -29.83
N LYS A 26 -16.42 22.99 -28.68
CA LYS A 26 -15.60 23.98 -27.97
C LYS A 26 -15.38 23.58 -26.51
N GLY A 27 -14.10 23.40 -26.14
CA GLY A 27 -13.67 23.18 -24.75
C GLY A 27 -14.11 21.84 -24.18
N GLU A 28 -14.27 21.77 -22.85
CA GLU A 28 -14.75 20.58 -22.13
C GLU A 28 -16.25 20.61 -21.88
N LYS A 29 -16.99 21.46 -22.61
CA LYS A 29 -18.44 21.58 -22.46
C LYS A 29 -19.13 20.34 -23.01
N THR A 30 -20.10 19.83 -22.29
CA THR A 30 -20.77 18.56 -22.59
C THR A 30 -22.26 18.79 -22.83
N GLY A 31 -22.85 18.10 -23.80
CA GLY A 31 -24.30 18.07 -24.07
C GLY A 31 -24.86 16.66 -23.92
N LEU A 32 -26.18 16.53 -23.84
CA LEU A 32 -26.89 15.25 -23.84
C LEU A 32 -27.19 14.84 -25.28
N PHE A 33 -26.80 13.63 -25.63
CA PHE A 33 -26.98 13.05 -26.95
C PHE A 33 -27.77 11.76 -26.88
N LEU A 34 -28.55 11.50 -27.93
CA LEU A 34 -28.98 10.18 -28.33
C LEU A 34 -27.94 9.66 -29.32
N VAL A 35 -27.38 8.48 -29.05
CA VAL A 35 -26.44 7.80 -29.94
C VAL A 35 -26.95 6.40 -30.22
N ASP A 36 -26.54 5.85 -31.36
CA ASP A 36 -26.87 4.48 -31.72
C ASP A 36 -25.68 3.66 -32.21
N VAL A 37 -25.94 2.35 -32.37
CA VAL A 37 -24.95 1.38 -32.88
C VAL A 37 -24.74 1.47 -34.40
N PHE A 38 -25.51 2.29 -35.11
CA PHE A 38 -25.43 2.47 -36.56
C PHE A 38 -24.49 3.63 -36.95
N GLY A 39 -24.07 4.43 -35.97
CA GLY A 39 -23.13 5.52 -36.12
C GLY A 39 -23.80 6.90 -36.17
N ASP A 40 -25.10 6.98 -35.87
CA ASP A 40 -25.79 8.25 -35.79
C ASP A 40 -25.74 8.83 -34.37
N GLU A 41 -25.72 10.16 -34.32
CA GLU A 41 -25.78 10.92 -33.07
C GLU A 41 -26.71 12.13 -33.23
N LEU A 42 -27.48 12.40 -32.18
CA LEU A 42 -28.43 13.51 -32.13
C LEU A 42 -28.26 14.25 -30.81
N LEU A 43 -27.91 15.54 -30.89
CA LEU A 43 -27.93 16.43 -29.74
C LEU A 43 -29.38 16.61 -29.27
N LEU A 44 -29.67 16.17 -28.04
CA LEU A 44 -30.98 16.34 -27.41
C LEU A 44 -31.07 17.64 -26.65
N TYR A 45 -30.01 17.98 -25.90
CA TYR A 45 -30.00 19.13 -25.03
C TYR A 45 -28.58 19.61 -24.72
N SER A 46 -28.40 20.91 -24.58
CA SER A 46 -27.17 21.52 -24.05
C SER A 46 -27.52 22.79 -23.29
N GLU A 47 -26.86 23.03 -22.17
CA GLU A 47 -26.98 24.24 -21.36
C GLU A 47 -25.72 25.10 -21.48
N GLY A 48 -25.78 26.38 -21.08
CA GLY A 48 -24.64 27.31 -21.11
C GLY A 48 -24.34 27.90 -22.49
N ASP A 49 -23.41 28.85 -22.55
CA ASP A 49 -22.95 29.53 -23.77
C ASP A 49 -21.45 29.86 -23.67
N ASP A 50 -20.91 30.65 -24.61
CA ASP A 50 -19.50 31.05 -24.58
C ASP A 50 -19.13 31.88 -23.32
N ALA A 51 -20.11 32.40 -22.57
CA ALA A 51 -19.94 33.14 -21.31
C ALA A 51 -20.25 32.29 -20.05
N SER A 52 -20.90 31.15 -20.20
CA SER A 52 -21.29 30.23 -19.12
C SER A 52 -20.87 28.80 -19.45
N ALA A 53 -19.77 28.35 -18.85
CA ALA A 53 -19.16 27.02 -19.07
C ALA A 53 -19.91 25.87 -18.36
N VAL A 54 -21.24 25.94 -18.27
CA VAL A 54 -22.07 24.86 -17.75
C VAL A 54 -22.22 23.78 -18.83
N GLY A 55 -22.20 22.50 -18.44
CA GLY A 55 -22.41 21.35 -19.31
C GLY A 55 -23.41 20.38 -18.71
N CYS A 56 -23.96 19.49 -19.54
CA CYS A 56 -24.93 18.48 -19.14
C CYS A 56 -24.29 17.09 -19.03
N TYR A 57 -24.56 16.41 -17.92
CA TYR A 57 -23.97 15.12 -17.52
C TYR A 57 -25.06 14.13 -17.10
N ASP A 58 -24.72 12.84 -17.00
CA ASP A 58 -25.57 11.82 -16.38
C ASP A 58 -27.04 11.79 -16.86
N PRO A 59 -27.31 11.56 -18.16
CA PRO A 59 -28.69 11.45 -18.63
C PRO A 59 -29.41 10.30 -17.90
N MET A 60 -30.42 10.65 -17.10
CA MET A 60 -31.27 9.67 -16.40
C MET A 60 -32.72 9.81 -16.85
N LEU A 61 -33.28 8.75 -17.42
CA LEU A 61 -34.69 8.74 -17.78
C LEU A 61 -35.59 8.53 -16.56
N LEU A 62 -36.62 9.38 -16.46
CA LEU A 62 -37.73 9.19 -15.52
C LEU A 62 -38.78 8.29 -16.14
N VAL A 63 -38.57 6.97 -16.06
CA VAL A 63 -39.49 5.95 -16.56
C VAL A 63 -39.73 4.86 -15.51
N PRO A 64 -40.90 4.19 -15.53
CA PRO A 64 -41.11 3.01 -14.69
C PRO A 64 -40.05 1.94 -14.99
N SER A 65 -39.43 1.38 -13.96
CA SER A 65 -38.47 0.28 -14.07
C SER A 65 -38.91 -0.93 -13.26
N THR A 66 -38.50 -2.13 -13.69
CA THR A 66 -38.77 -3.36 -12.93
C THR A 66 -37.77 -3.46 -11.80
N ARG A 67 -38.24 -3.59 -10.55
CA ARG A 67 -37.37 -3.83 -9.40
C ARG A 67 -36.58 -5.13 -9.60
N PRO A 68 -35.23 -5.11 -9.56
CA PRO A 68 -34.43 -6.33 -9.62
C PRO A 68 -34.77 -7.30 -8.47
N PRO A 69 -34.66 -8.62 -8.66
CA PRO A 69 -34.84 -9.59 -7.58
C PRO A 69 -33.86 -9.34 -6.43
N GLU A 70 -34.34 -9.47 -5.19
CA GLU A 70 -33.52 -9.33 -3.98
C GLU A 70 -32.89 -10.68 -3.62
N PRO A 71 -31.54 -10.81 -3.63
CA PRO A 71 -30.88 -12.03 -3.19
C PRO A 71 -30.97 -12.17 -1.66
N PRO A 72 -30.98 -13.40 -1.12
CA PRO A 72 -30.95 -13.61 0.33
C PRO A 72 -29.65 -13.08 0.95
N SER A 73 -29.73 -12.54 2.17
CA SER A 73 -28.55 -12.15 2.93
C SER A 73 -27.66 -13.37 3.22
N ARG A 74 -26.36 -13.20 3.02
CA ARG A 74 -25.33 -14.20 3.34
C ARG A 74 -24.50 -13.81 4.56
N SER A 75 -24.86 -12.70 5.21
CA SER A 75 -24.13 -12.14 6.35
C SER A 75 -24.85 -12.48 7.65
N ASP A 76 -24.07 -12.90 8.65
CA ASP A 76 -24.48 -13.04 10.03
C ASP A 76 -23.73 -12.00 10.89
N ILE A 77 -24.40 -10.89 11.17
CA ILE A 77 -23.82 -9.78 11.95
C ILE A 77 -23.63 -10.10 13.45
N SER A 78 -23.99 -11.30 13.91
CA SER A 78 -23.73 -11.73 15.29
C SER A 78 -22.27 -12.13 15.53
N THR A 79 -21.52 -12.39 14.47
CA THR A 79 -20.09 -12.70 14.49
C THR A 79 -19.23 -11.51 14.06
N GLU A 80 -17.95 -11.54 14.41
CA GLU A 80 -16.94 -10.55 14.01
C GLU A 80 -15.96 -11.12 12.96
N THR A 81 -16.16 -12.36 12.54
CA THR A 81 -15.28 -13.07 11.59
C THR A 81 -16.04 -13.53 10.35
N GLY A 82 -15.34 -13.51 9.23
CA GLY A 82 -15.70 -14.23 8.01
C GLY A 82 -14.70 -15.33 7.70
N TYR A 83 -14.93 -16.08 6.64
CA TYR A 83 -14.13 -17.26 6.29
C TYR A 83 -13.74 -17.26 4.82
N PHE A 84 -12.53 -17.74 4.56
CA PHE A 84 -12.04 -18.00 3.22
C PHE A 84 -11.62 -19.45 3.07
N TYR A 85 -11.91 -20.03 1.92
CA TYR A 85 -11.23 -21.25 1.48
C TYR A 85 -10.59 -21.08 0.09
N VAL A 86 -9.49 -21.78 -0.11
CA VAL A 86 -8.88 -21.99 -1.42
C VAL A 86 -8.97 -23.48 -1.71
N ALA A 87 -9.62 -23.85 -2.81
CA ALA A 87 -9.81 -25.26 -3.16
C ALA A 87 -8.48 -25.94 -3.50
N ASP A 88 -7.64 -25.28 -4.30
CA ASP A 88 -6.30 -25.76 -4.63
C ASP A 88 -5.43 -24.59 -5.09
N VAL A 89 -4.42 -24.23 -4.30
CA VAL A 89 -3.55 -23.09 -4.61
C VAL A 89 -2.86 -23.22 -5.97
N TYR A 90 -2.65 -24.44 -6.50
CA TYR A 90 -1.97 -24.71 -7.76
C TYR A 90 -2.87 -24.59 -9.00
N GLU A 91 -4.16 -24.36 -8.83
CA GLU A 91 -5.06 -24.03 -9.94
C GLU A 91 -4.93 -22.53 -10.29
N GLY A 92 -4.87 -22.20 -11.58
CA GLY A 92 -4.70 -20.81 -12.05
C GLY A 92 -3.46 -20.61 -12.92
N THR A 93 -3.18 -19.36 -13.29
CA THR A 93 -2.19 -19.04 -14.34
C THR A 93 -0.84 -18.56 -13.81
N HIS A 94 -0.72 -18.27 -12.52
CA HIS A 94 0.43 -17.51 -11.99
C HIS A 94 1.30 -18.27 -10.97
N LEU A 95 1.07 -19.58 -10.80
CA LEU A 95 2.01 -20.49 -10.13
C LEU A 95 2.80 -21.36 -11.11
N GLU A 96 2.76 -21.03 -12.41
CA GLU A 96 3.55 -21.74 -13.43
C GLU A 96 5.04 -21.76 -13.02
N GLY A 97 5.63 -22.96 -13.00
CA GLY A 97 7.01 -23.19 -12.56
C GLY A 97 7.20 -23.52 -11.07
N ALA A 98 6.17 -23.38 -10.22
CA ALA A 98 6.20 -23.89 -8.84
C ALA A 98 5.75 -25.36 -8.80
N GLU A 99 6.59 -26.24 -8.25
CA GLU A 99 6.24 -27.65 -8.09
C GLU A 99 5.12 -27.82 -7.05
N ARG A 100 4.16 -28.71 -7.33
CA ARG A 100 3.13 -29.08 -6.35
C ARG A 100 3.78 -29.55 -5.06
N GLY A 101 3.28 -29.05 -3.94
CA GLY A 101 3.81 -29.32 -2.60
C GLY A 101 4.85 -28.31 -2.13
N THR A 102 5.31 -27.38 -2.97
CA THR A 102 6.23 -26.30 -2.54
C THR A 102 5.59 -25.37 -1.52
N VAL A 103 4.34 -24.96 -1.78
CA VAL A 103 3.56 -24.10 -0.88
C VAL A 103 3.20 -24.88 0.37
N LYS A 104 3.62 -24.38 1.53
CA LYS A 104 3.32 -24.95 2.86
C LYS A 104 2.43 -24.06 3.71
N TYR A 105 2.46 -22.76 3.48
CA TYR A 105 1.70 -21.80 4.27
C TYR A 105 1.05 -20.75 3.39
N LEU A 106 -0.04 -20.18 3.90
CA LEU A 106 -0.69 -18.99 3.36
C LEU A 106 -0.61 -17.90 4.42
N ARG A 107 0.02 -16.77 4.09
CA ARG A 107 0.07 -15.56 4.93
C ARG A 107 -1.09 -14.65 4.59
N VAL A 108 -1.80 -14.18 5.61
CA VAL A 108 -2.89 -13.22 5.50
C VAL A 108 -2.40 -11.85 5.93
N ILE A 109 -2.57 -10.86 5.06
CA ILE A 109 -2.11 -9.49 5.28
C ILE A 109 -3.28 -8.55 5.02
N GLU A 110 -3.53 -7.67 5.96
CA GLU A 110 -4.44 -6.56 5.78
C GLU A 110 -3.74 -5.38 5.11
N SER A 111 -4.46 -4.71 4.22
CA SER A 111 -4.12 -3.41 3.66
C SER A 111 -5.13 -2.38 4.17
N PRO A 112 -4.84 -1.70 5.30
CA PRO A 112 -5.74 -0.75 5.92
C PRO A 112 -6.07 0.44 5.00
N GLU A 113 -7.25 1.02 5.23
CA GLU A 113 -7.72 2.16 4.46
C GLU A 113 -6.94 3.45 4.75
N LYS A 114 -6.79 4.27 3.71
CA LYS A 114 -6.20 5.59 3.83
C LYS A 114 -7.24 6.59 4.31
N ARG A 115 -7.04 7.14 5.51
CA ARG A 115 -7.97 8.08 6.16
C ARG A 115 -7.51 9.54 6.12
N SER A 116 -6.25 9.77 5.79
CA SER A 116 -5.62 11.08 5.79
C SER A 116 -4.75 11.29 4.56
N PHE A 117 -4.53 12.57 4.24
CA PHE A 117 -3.71 13.02 3.12
C PHE A 117 -3.00 14.33 3.45
N THR A 118 -1.87 14.56 2.78
CA THR A 118 -0.99 15.73 2.92
C THR A 118 -0.96 16.58 1.65
N HIS A 119 -0.49 17.82 1.76
CA HIS A 119 -0.24 18.71 0.63
C HIS A 119 1.11 19.40 0.82
N PRO A 120 2.10 19.24 -0.06
CA PRO A 120 2.02 18.69 -1.40
C PRO A 120 1.97 17.15 -1.42
N SER A 121 1.56 16.60 -2.57
CA SER A 121 1.82 15.19 -2.86
C SER A 121 3.31 14.92 -3.02
N TRP A 122 3.67 13.65 -2.88
CA TRP A 122 4.97 13.10 -3.21
C TRP A 122 4.87 12.32 -4.51
N ASP A 123 5.55 12.80 -5.55
CA ASP A 123 5.60 12.16 -6.86
C ASP A 123 6.83 11.25 -6.94
N GLY A 124 6.85 10.21 -6.09
CA GLY A 124 7.90 9.21 -6.05
C GLY A 124 7.90 8.35 -7.33
N GLN A 125 7.43 7.10 -7.23
CA GLN A 125 7.15 6.29 -8.44
C GLN A 125 5.72 6.49 -8.97
N GLY A 126 4.85 7.03 -8.12
CA GLY A 126 3.51 7.49 -8.43
C GLY A 126 3.11 8.52 -7.37
N GLN A 127 1.95 9.15 -7.54
CA GLN A 127 1.52 10.20 -6.64
C GLN A 127 1.04 9.60 -5.30
N GLN A 128 1.73 9.95 -4.22
CA GLN A 128 1.38 9.60 -2.84
C GLN A 128 1.16 10.87 -2.03
N ALA A 129 0.42 10.80 -0.93
CA ALA A 129 0.16 11.97 -0.09
C ALA A 129 -0.29 11.49 1.30
N PRO A 130 0.62 11.28 2.26
CA PRO A 130 2.07 11.51 2.21
C PRO A 130 2.83 10.38 1.51
N ALA A 131 4.16 10.49 1.46
CA ALA A 131 5.04 9.38 1.13
C ALA A 131 4.89 8.20 2.10
N MET A 132 4.83 7.00 1.54
CA MET A 132 4.67 5.73 2.26
C MET A 132 5.83 4.78 2.03
N ALA A 133 6.23 4.59 0.76
CA ALA A 133 7.33 3.72 0.34
C ALA A 133 7.67 3.98 -1.14
N TRP A 134 8.86 3.55 -1.62
CA TRP A 134 9.28 3.79 -3.02
C TRP A 134 8.50 2.99 -4.05
N HIS A 135 8.16 1.74 -3.73
CA HIS A 135 7.46 0.81 -4.63
C HIS A 135 6.09 0.38 -4.11
N ASP A 136 5.64 0.97 -3.01
CA ASP A 136 4.36 0.65 -2.39
C ASP A 136 3.66 1.93 -1.94
N PHE A 137 2.33 1.86 -1.87
CA PHE A 137 1.45 3.01 -1.65
C PHE A 137 0.67 2.90 -0.34
N ASN A 138 0.70 1.73 0.29
CA ASN A 138 -0.17 1.40 1.41
C ASN A 138 0.63 1.05 2.67
N ASN A 139 0.02 1.24 3.84
CA ASN A 139 0.47 0.54 5.04
C ASN A 139 -0.04 -0.91 5.03
N LYS A 140 0.53 -1.75 5.90
CA LYS A 140 0.22 -3.19 5.96
C LYS A 140 0.16 -3.67 7.39
N ARG A 141 -0.66 -4.68 7.66
CA ARG A 141 -0.69 -5.40 8.94
C ARG A 141 -0.73 -6.90 8.68
N ILE A 142 0.29 -7.61 9.15
CA ILE A 142 0.33 -9.07 9.02
C ILE A 142 -0.58 -9.66 10.10
N LEU A 143 -1.63 -10.39 9.68
CA LEU A 143 -2.58 -11.02 10.59
C LEU A 143 -2.07 -12.39 11.06
N GLY A 144 -1.32 -13.08 10.18
CA GLY A 144 -0.60 -14.29 10.50
C GLY A 144 -0.55 -15.26 9.33
N THR A 145 -0.27 -16.53 9.64
CA THR A 145 -0.16 -17.61 8.66
C THR A 145 -1.07 -18.78 9.02
N VAL A 146 -1.51 -19.50 7.99
CA VAL A 146 -2.22 -20.79 8.10
C VAL A 146 -1.51 -21.84 7.25
N SER A 147 -1.64 -23.11 7.62
CA SER A 147 -1.11 -24.22 6.82
C SER A 147 -1.92 -24.43 5.54
N VAL A 148 -1.22 -24.84 4.49
CA VAL A 148 -1.80 -25.35 3.25
C VAL A 148 -1.70 -26.87 3.26
N GLU A 149 -2.79 -27.56 2.94
CA GLU A 149 -2.89 -29.02 2.92
C GLU A 149 -2.07 -29.63 1.78
N GLU A 150 -1.85 -30.95 1.82
CA GLU A 150 -1.11 -31.67 0.77
C GLU A 150 -1.79 -31.60 -0.61
N ASP A 151 -3.12 -31.54 -0.63
CA ASP A 151 -3.92 -31.35 -1.86
C ASP A 151 -3.88 -29.89 -2.38
N GLY A 152 -3.20 -28.98 -1.67
CA GLY A 152 -3.11 -27.56 -2.01
C GLY A 152 -4.24 -26.71 -1.44
N SER A 153 -5.15 -27.29 -0.66
CA SER A 153 -6.29 -26.56 -0.12
C SER A 153 -5.96 -25.80 1.18
N ALA A 154 -6.73 -24.76 1.48
CA ALA A 154 -6.66 -24.03 2.74
C ALA A 154 -8.06 -23.53 3.14
N TYR A 155 -8.38 -23.54 4.44
CA TYR A 155 -9.62 -23.01 5.00
C TYR A 155 -9.32 -22.32 6.32
N PHE A 156 -9.71 -21.05 6.44
CA PHE A 156 -9.30 -20.19 7.54
C PHE A 156 -10.29 -19.05 7.83
N SER A 157 -10.26 -18.57 9.07
CA SER A 157 -11.03 -17.43 9.54
C SER A 157 -10.22 -16.13 9.43
N VAL A 158 -10.89 -15.02 9.11
CA VAL A 158 -10.32 -13.68 9.15
C VAL A 158 -11.25 -12.72 9.91
N PRO A 159 -10.75 -11.59 10.43
CA PRO A 159 -11.62 -10.51 10.87
C PRO A 159 -12.53 -10.07 9.71
N ALA A 160 -13.84 -10.01 9.96
CA ALA A 160 -14.79 -9.54 8.97
C ALA A 160 -14.51 -8.08 8.60
N GLU A 161 -14.94 -7.68 7.40
CA GLU A 161 -14.90 -6.30 6.92
C GLU A 161 -13.49 -5.70 6.88
N THR A 162 -12.49 -6.57 6.82
CA THR A 162 -11.09 -6.21 6.77
C THR A 162 -10.59 -6.50 5.36
N PHE A 163 -10.03 -5.49 4.70
CA PHE A 163 -9.49 -5.66 3.35
C PHE A 163 -8.16 -6.41 3.42
N VAL A 164 -8.17 -7.67 2.98
CA VAL A 164 -7.04 -8.60 3.09
C VAL A 164 -6.57 -9.09 1.74
N TYR A 165 -5.31 -9.49 1.69
CA TYR A 165 -4.72 -10.22 0.57
C TYR A 165 -3.85 -11.36 1.09
N PHE A 166 -3.54 -12.30 0.20
CA PHE A 166 -2.88 -13.55 0.57
C PHE A 166 -1.52 -13.70 -0.11
N GLN A 167 -0.57 -14.32 0.60
CA GLN A 167 0.71 -14.76 0.04
C GLN A 167 0.90 -16.24 0.27
N LEU A 168 1.29 -16.96 -0.78
CA LEU A 168 1.68 -18.36 -0.70
C LEU A 168 3.15 -18.43 -0.35
N LEU A 169 3.49 -19.21 0.69
CA LEU A 169 4.83 -19.33 1.23
C LEU A 169 5.35 -20.76 1.11
N ASP A 170 6.64 -20.90 0.84
CA ASP A 170 7.34 -22.18 0.86
C ASP A 170 7.64 -22.67 2.29
N ALA A 171 8.33 -23.81 2.40
CA ALA A 171 8.72 -24.41 3.69
C ALA A 171 9.66 -23.52 4.53
N LYS A 172 10.34 -22.55 3.92
CA LYS A 172 11.21 -21.58 4.61
C LYS A 172 10.47 -20.29 4.97
N GLY A 173 9.18 -20.19 4.65
CA GLY A 173 8.37 -19.00 4.89
C GLY A 173 8.61 -17.88 3.88
N MET A 174 9.27 -18.15 2.76
CA MET A 174 9.51 -17.18 1.69
C MET A 174 8.34 -17.18 0.69
N MET A 175 7.94 -16.00 0.22
CA MET A 175 6.83 -15.84 -0.70
C MET A 175 7.12 -16.44 -2.09
N VAL A 176 6.34 -17.46 -2.44
CA VAL A 176 6.26 -18.03 -3.79
C VAL A 176 5.45 -17.11 -4.71
N GLN A 177 4.29 -16.66 -4.22
CA GLN A 177 3.35 -15.82 -4.97
C GLN A 177 2.53 -14.94 -4.01
N SER A 178 2.11 -13.77 -4.48
CA SER A 178 1.25 -12.84 -3.75
C SER A 178 0.08 -12.40 -4.60
N MET A 179 -1.09 -12.38 -4.00
CA MET A 179 -2.23 -11.64 -4.52
C MET A 179 -1.84 -10.15 -4.64
N ARG A 180 -1.99 -9.56 -5.83
CA ARG A 180 -1.78 -8.11 -6.09
C ARG A 180 -3.10 -7.34 -6.20
N SER A 181 -4.11 -7.88 -5.55
CA SER A 181 -5.42 -7.31 -5.29
C SER A 181 -5.74 -7.60 -3.82
N GLY A 182 -6.99 -7.40 -3.40
CA GLY A 182 -7.45 -7.84 -2.10
C GLY A 182 -8.92 -8.22 -2.16
N THR A 183 -9.42 -8.75 -1.07
CA THR A 183 -10.82 -9.12 -0.90
C THR A 183 -11.27 -8.78 0.52
N ILE A 184 -12.57 -8.87 0.73
CA ILE A 184 -13.26 -8.60 1.98
C ILE A 184 -14.37 -9.65 2.14
N VAL A 185 -14.64 -10.05 3.38
CA VAL A 185 -15.77 -10.90 3.73
C VAL A 185 -16.64 -10.21 4.75
N GLN A 186 -17.94 -10.37 4.60
CA GLN A 186 -18.91 -9.93 5.59
C GLN A 186 -18.87 -10.83 6.85
N PRO A 187 -19.41 -10.37 7.99
CA PRO A 187 -19.61 -11.21 9.16
C PRO A 187 -20.32 -12.52 8.81
N GLY A 188 -19.74 -13.67 9.18
CA GLY A 188 -20.28 -15.00 8.96
C GLY A 188 -20.24 -15.50 7.50
N GLU A 189 -19.86 -14.64 6.55
CA GLU A 189 -19.75 -15.02 5.15
C GLU A 189 -18.60 -16.01 4.95
N THR A 190 -18.82 -17.01 4.08
CA THR A 190 -17.75 -17.84 3.53
C THR A 190 -17.59 -17.55 2.05
N GLN A 191 -16.39 -17.11 1.66
CA GLN A 191 -15.99 -16.88 0.28
C GLN A 191 -14.92 -17.90 -0.15
N GLY A 192 -14.97 -18.35 -1.40
CA GLY A 192 -14.08 -19.37 -1.92
C GLY A 192 -13.40 -18.95 -3.20
N CYS A 193 -12.13 -19.34 -3.37
CA CYS A 193 -11.40 -19.28 -4.63
C CYS A 193 -11.12 -20.72 -5.11
N ILE A 194 -11.17 -20.94 -6.43
CA ILE A 194 -10.78 -22.23 -7.01
C ILE A 194 -9.27 -22.41 -6.85
N GLY A 195 -8.50 -21.35 -7.11
CA GLY A 195 -7.06 -21.36 -6.96
C GLY A 195 -6.46 -19.96 -6.92
N CYS A 196 -5.20 -19.83 -7.31
CA CYS A 196 -4.50 -18.56 -7.30
C CYS A 196 -4.60 -17.87 -8.66
N HIS A 197 -5.60 -16.99 -8.80
CA HIS A 197 -5.80 -16.15 -9.98
C HIS A 197 -6.33 -16.90 -11.23
N GLU A 198 -7.31 -17.75 -10.98
CA GLU A 198 -8.16 -18.44 -11.95
C GLU A 198 -9.05 -17.47 -12.77
N GLU A 199 -9.71 -17.99 -13.80
CA GLU A 199 -10.71 -17.22 -14.56
C GLU A 199 -11.88 -16.81 -13.65
N ARG A 200 -12.17 -15.52 -13.54
CA ARG A 200 -13.17 -14.97 -12.60
C ARG A 200 -14.60 -15.46 -12.83
N ARG A 201 -14.89 -15.98 -14.02
CA ARG A 201 -16.20 -16.54 -14.40
C ARG A 201 -16.27 -18.05 -14.22
N SER A 202 -15.17 -18.68 -13.84
CA SER A 202 -15.14 -20.11 -13.57
C SER A 202 -15.74 -20.41 -12.20
N THR A 203 -16.31 -21.61 -12.06
CA THR A 203 -16.83 -22.13 -10.79
C THR A 203 -16.16 -23.47 -10.51
N PRO A 204 -15.93 -23.85 -9.24
CA PRO A 204 -15.42 -25.17 -8.92
C PRO A 204 -16.32 -26.25 -9.54
N PRO A 205 -15.77 -27.30 -10.17
CA PRO A 205 -16.58 -28.39 -10.71
C PRO A 205 -17.52 -28.97 -9.64
N PRO A 206 -18.81 -29.18 -9.94
CA PRO A 206 -19.75 -29.82 -9.02
C PRO A 206 -19.21 -31.18 -8.56
N GLY A 207 -19.13 -31.41 -7.25
CA GLY A 207 -18.65 -32.67 -6.66
C GLY A 207 -17.21 -32.66 -6.13
N ARG A 208 -16.41 -31.60 -6.36
CA ARG A 208 -15.05 -31.46 -5.79
C ARG A 208 -15.07 -31.00 -4.32
N MET A 209 -16.14 -30.33 -3.88
CA MET A 209 -16.26 -29.76 -2.53
C MET A 209 -16.09 -30.78 -1.38
N PRO A 210 -16.72 -31.97 -1.40
CA PRO A 210 -16.55 -32.97 -0.32
C PRO A 210 -15.15 -33.60 -0.27
N THR A 211 -14.33 -33.40 -1.30
CA THR A 211 -12.97 -33.97 -1.41
C THR A 211 -11.85 -32.99 -1.08
N ILE A 212 -12.18 -31.70 -0.84
CA ILE A 212 -11.20 -30.68 -0.46
C ILE A 212 -10.84 -30.89 1.02
N ALA A 213 -9.59 -31.28 1.29
CA ALA A 213 -9.15 -31.68 2.64
C ALA A 213 -9.43 -30.58 3.67
N ALA A 214 -9.12 -29.31 3.36
CA ALA A 214 -9.32 -28.20 4.28
C ALA A 214 -10.79 -27.96 4.66
N LEU A 215 -11.76 -28.34 3.82
CA LEU A 215 -13.20 -28.19 4.10
C LEU A 215 -13.79 -29.35 4.92
N THR A 216 -13.01 -30.41 5.16
CA THR A 216 -13.44 -31.54 6.02
C THR A 216 -13.24 -31.27 7.51
N ARG A 217 -12.66 -30.11 7.86
CA ARG A 217 -12.36 -29.68 9.23
C ARG A 217 -12.80 -28.23 9.46
N PRO A 218 -12.90 -27.78 10.72
CA PRO A 218 -13.16 -26.37 11.04
C PRO A 218 -12.07 -25.45 10.45
N PRO A 219 -12.41 -24.16 10.20
CA PRO A 219 -11.46 -23.19 9.67
C PRO A 219 -10.27 -23.02 10.61
N SER A 220 -9.08 -22.91 10.03
CA SER A 220 -7.83 -22.71 10.78
C SER A 220 -7.76 -21.30 11.34
N SER A 221 -7.32 -21.19 12.60
CA SER A 221 -6.88 -19.91 13.17
C SER A 221 -5.45 -19.60 12.72
N MET A 222 -5.14 -18.30 12.58
CA MET A 222 -3.82 -17.83 12.17
C MET A 222 -2.82 -17.86 13.34
N THR A 223 -1.56 -18.21 13.07
CA THR A 223 -0.49 -18.29 14.09
C THR A 223 0.20 -16.95 14.43
N GLY A 224 -0.30 -15.81 13.90
CA GLY A 224 0.30 -14.49 14.10
C GLY A 224 1.65 -14.28 13.40
N TRP A 225 2.37 -13.20 13.77
CA TRP A 225 3.73 -12.89 13.25
C TRP A 225 4.51 -12.05 14.28
N TYR A 226 5.38 -12.72 15.06
CA TYR A 226 6.24 -12.13 16.11
C TYR A 226 5.53 -11.09 16.98
N GLY A 227 4.50 -11.52 17.72
CA GLY A 227 3.65 -10.69 18.58
C GLY A 227 2.27 -10.40 17.97
N PRO A 228 1.49 -9.48 18.59
CA PRO A 228 0.16 -9.13 18.10
C PRO A 228 0.22 -8.41 16.74
N PRO A 229 -0.83 -8.54 15.91
CA PRO A 229 -0.95 -7.79 14.66
C PRO A 229 -0.83 -6.29 14.88
N ARG A 230 0.02 -5.64 14.06
CA ARG A 230 0.32 -4.21 14.14
C ARG A 230 0.67 -3.67 12.75
N PHE A 231 0.55 -2.36 12.58
CA PHE A 231 1.01 -1.73 11.34
C PHE A 231 2.52 -1.89 11.19
N PHE A 232 2.92 -2.38 10.01
CA PHE A 232 4.30 -2.69 9.72
C PHE A 232 5.13 -1.40 9.62
N SER A 233 6.22 -1.34 10.37
CA SER A 233 7.14 -0.20 10.36
C SER A 233 8.55 -0.70 10.08
N TYR A 234 9.19 -0.19 9.03
CA TYR A 234 10.57 -0.55 8.71
C TYR A 234 11.53 -0.27 9.87
N THR A 235 11.36 0.89 10.53
CA THR A 235 12.22 1.31 11.64
C THR A 235 12.04 0.45 12.90
N ARG A 236 10.89 -0.22 13.07
CA ARG A 236 10.62 -1.11 14.21
C ARG A 236 10.87 -2.58 13.89
N GLU A 237 10.58 -3.02 12.67
CA GLU A 237 10.62 -4.43 12.31
C GLU A 237 11.91 -4.86 11.59
N VAL A 238 12.59 -3.93 10.89
CA VAL A 238 13.72 -4.24 9.99
C VAL A 238 15.01 -3.58 10.43
N GLN A 239 15.02 -2.26 10.64
CA GLN A 239 16.23 -1.53 11.02
C GLN A 239 16.94 -2.10 12.27
N PRO A 240 16.24 -2.59 13.32
CA PRO A 240 16.91 -3.18 14.48
C PRO A 240 17.74 -4.42 14.14
N VAL A 241 17.33 -5.19 13.12
CA VAL A 241 18.10 -6.34 12.64
C VAL A 241 19.42 -5.87 12.02
N PHE A 242 19.37 -4.85 11.16
CA PHE A 242 20.58 -4.26 10.58
C PHE A 242 21.47 -3.60 11.64
N ASN A 243 20.89 -2.89 12.61
CA ASN A 243 21.65 -2.27 13.69
C ASN A 243 22.46 -3.31 14.48
N ARG A 244 21.86 -4.47 14.76
CA ARG A 244 22.50 -5.53 15.53
C ARG A 244 23.59 -6.27 14.75
N HIS A 245 23.38 -6.52 13.46
CA HIS A 245 24.20 -7.46 12.70
C HIS A 245 25.05 -6.83 11.58
N CYS A 246 24.71 -5.64 11.09
CA CYS A 246 25.26 -5.11 9.83
C CYS A 246 25.89 -3.72 9.97
N VAL A 247 25.28 -2.80 10.72
CA VAL A 247 25.66 -1.38 10.76
C VAL A 247 27.11 -1.18 11.18
N ARG A 248 27.66 -2.00 12.09
CA ARG A 248 29.07 -1.89 12.51
C ARG A 248 30.06 -1.82 11.33
N CYS A 249 29.77 -2.52 10.23
CA CYS A 249 30.58 -2.49 9.01
C CYS A 249 29.94 -1.63 7.91
N HIS A 250 28.61 -1.57 7.85
CA HIS A 250 27.82 -0.87 6.85
C HIS A 250 27.28 0.47 7.36
N ASP A 251 28.17 1.38 7.77
CA ASP A 251 27.82 2.71 8.28
C ASP A 251 28.67 3.82 7.62
N TYR A 252 28.30 5.07 7.84
CA TYR A 252 29.07 6.23 7.43
C TYR A 252 30.51 6.16 7.95
N GLY A 253 31.47 6.42 7.07
CA GLY A 253 32.90 6.36 7.39
C GLY A 253 33.51 4.95 7.36
N GLN A 254 32.71 3.89 7.18
CA GLN A 254 33.21 2.53 7.04
C GLN A 254 33.41 2.14 5.57
N GLU A 255 34.39 1.27 5.28
CA GLU A 255 34.68 0.84 3.90
C GLU A 255 33.49 0.09 3.26
N ALA A 256 32.84 -0.81 4.00
CA ALA A 256 31.66 -1.49 3.47
C ALA A 256 30.45 -0.55 3.34
N GLY A 257 30.37 0.49 4.18
CA GLY A 257 29.37 1.57 4.07
C GLY A 257 29.46 2.39 2.78
N LYS A 258 30.65 2.52 2.18
CA LYS A 258 30.81 3.16 0.85
C LYS A 258 30.12 2.35 -0.25
N VAL A 259 30.03 1.03 -0.10
CA VAL A 259 29.38 0.13 -1.06
C VAL A 259 27.88 0.01 -0.78
N LEU A 260 27.49 -0.15 0.48
CA LEU A 260 26.10 -0.19 0.93
C LEU A 260 26.03 0.34 2.35
N ASN A 261 25.35 1.47 2.56
CA ASN A 261 25.16 2.02 3.89
C ASN A 261 23.84 1.53 4.47
N LEU A 262 23.87 0.87 5.63
CA LEU A 262 22.72 0.30 6.33
C LEU A 262 22.37 1.06 7.62
N SER A 263 22.92 2.26 7.79
CA SER A 263 22.58 3.14 8.90
C SER A 263 21.07 3.40 9.00
N GLY A 264 20.62 3.54 10.25
CA GLY A 264 19.26 3.97 10.57
C GLY A 264 19.03 5.48 10.53
N ASP A 265 20.03 6.30 10.18
CA ASP A 265 19.86 7.77 10.15
C ASP A 265 18.75 8.16 9.17
N ARG A 266 17.83 9.00 9.64
CA ARG A 266 16.71 9.53 8.88
C ARG A 266 17.17 10.65 7.98
N ASP A 267 16.61 10.64 6.78
CA ASP A 267 16.69 11.76 5.84
C ASP A 267 15.32 12.46 5.76
N LEU A 268 15.13 13.30 4.73
CA LEU A 268 13.89 14.04 4.50
C LEU A 268 12.63 13.15 4.55
N VAL A 269 12.69 11.91 4.07
CA VAL A 269 11.48 11.10 3.85
C VAL A 269 11.56 9.72 4.48
N PHE A 270 12.73 9.07 4.50
CA PHE A 270 12.88 7.72 5.00
C PHE A 270 14.11 7.66 5.92
N ASN A 271 14.92 6.62 5.78
CA ASN A 271 16.24 6.52 6.38
C ASN A 271 17.26 5.99 5.36
N THR A 272 18.54 6.07 5.73
CA THR A 272 19.67 5.73 4.87
C THR A 272 19.59 4.32 4.32
N SER A 273 19.43 3.31 5.19
CA SER A 273 19.41 1.90 4.79
C SER A 273 18.29 1.57 3.81
N TYR A 274 17.08 2.10 4.04
CA TYR A 274 15.94 1.86 3.18
C TYR A 274 16.17 2.42 1.78
N ASN A 275 16.63 3.66 1.70
CA ASN A 275 16.95 4.31 0.42
C ASN A 275 18.08 3.61 -0.32
N GLU A 276 19.13 3.20 0.39
CA GLU A 276 20.27 2.50 -0.18
C GLU A 276 19.88 1.11 -0.73
N LEU A 277 19.12 0.33 0.03
CA LEU A 277 18.65 -1.00 -0.39
C LEU A 277 17.75 -0.94 -1.63
N TRP A 278 16.84 0.03 -1.67
CA TRP A 278 15.98 0.28 -2.82
C TRP A 278 16.78 0.76 -4.04
N ARG A 279 17.49 1.88 -3.92
CA ARG A 279 18.15 2.57 -5.04
C ARG A 279 19.23 1.71 -5.68
N LYS A 280 19.98 0.94 -4.88
CA LYS A 280 21.04 0.04 -5.36
C LYS A 280 20.53 -1.33 -5.81
N GLY A 281 19.21 -1.54 -5.79
CA GLY A 281 18.57 -2.77 -6.28
C GLY A 281 18.96 -4.01 -5.49
N PHE A 282 19.13 -3.89 -4.17
CA PHE A 282 19.35 -5.06 -3.29
C PHE A 282 18.05 -5.80 -3.01
N ILE A 283 16.92 -5.09 -3.06
CA ILE A 283 15.58 -5.67 -3.01
C ILE A 283 14.93 -5.65 -4.40
N LYS A 284 14.12 -6.67 -4.69
CA LYS A 284 13.29 -6.75 -5.89
C LYS A 284 11.82 -6.54 -5.50
N ALA A 285 11.46 -5.28 -5.32
CA ALA A 285 10.07 -4.86 -5.12
C ALA A 285 9.41 -4.51 -6.45
N VAL A 286 8.08 -4.53 -6.48
CA VAL A 286 7.26 -4.29 -7.67
C VAL A 286 6.63 -2.90 -7.55
N GLY A 287 6.88 -2.06 -8.56
CA GLY A 287 6.46 -0.68 -8.55
C GLY A 287 5.03 -0.38 -9.00
N GLY A 288 4.69 0.92 -8.99
CA GLY A 288 3.42 1.51 -9.43
C GLY A 288 3.25 1.56 -10.95
N GLY A 289 3.22 0.39 -11.60
CA GLY A 289 2.74 0.22 -12.97
C GLY A 289 1.33 -0.40 -13.01
N PRO A 290 0.72 -0.58 -14.20
CA PRO A 290 -0.56 -1.28 -14.32
C PRO A 290 -0.52 -2.63 -13.59
N ALA A 291 -1.63 -3.01 -12.96
CA ALA A 291 -1.74 -4.16 -12.06
C ALA A 291 -1.62 -5.52 -12.79
N GLN A 292 -0.43 -5.82 -13.30
CA GLN A 292 -0.10 -7.13 -13.82
C GLN A 292 0.30 -8.04 -12.66
N ILE A 293 -0.34 -9.20 -12.58
CA ILE A 293 0.11 -10.27 -11.70
C ILE A 293 1.52 -10.65 -12.11
N GLN A 294 2.40 -10.83 -11.13
CA GLN A 294 3.77 -11.22 -11.38
C GLN A 294 3.85 -12.74 -11.43
N PRO A 295 4.67 -13.36 -12.29
CA PRO A 295 4.92 -14.79 -12.21
C PRO A 295 5.55 -15.17 -10.86
N ALA A 296 5.36 -16.43 -10.43
CA ALA A 296 5.94 -16.93 -9.19
C ALA A 296 7.46 -16.68 -9.12
N TYR A 297 7.98 -16.43 -7.91
CA TYR A 297 9.40 -16.18 -7.63
C TYR A 297 10.06 -14.95 -8.30
N THR A 298 9.33 -14.14 -9.06
CA THR A 298 9.93 -13.03 -9.83
C THR A 298 10.22 -11.75 -9.02
N TRP A 299 9.74 -11.68 -7.78
CA TRP A 299 9.91 -10.55 -6.87
C TRP A 299 9.88 -11.00 -5.41
N GLY A 300 10.04 -10.06 -4.47
CA GLY A 300 10.10 -10.36 -3.05
C GLY A 300 11.43 -11.02 -2.65
N SER A 301 11.43 -11.80 -1.58
CA SER A 301 12.65 -12.38 -1.00
C SER A 301 13.37 -13.33 -1.98
N HIS A 302 12.67 -14.19 -2.72
CA HIS A 302 13.30 -15.12 -3.68
C HIS A 302 14.13 -14.40 -4.76
N ALA A 303 13.63 -13.30 -5.29
CA ALA A 303 14.30 -12.53 -6.35
C ALA A 303 15.28 -11.46 -5.85
N SER A 304 15.31 -11.19 -4.54
CA SER A 304 16.12 -10.12 -3.97
C SER A 304 17.56 -10.55 -3.77
N ARG A 305 18.51 -9.71 -4.23
CA ARG A 305 19.95 -9.93 -4.03
C ARG A 305 20.33 -9.95 -2.55
N LEU A 306 19.62 -9.20 -1.72
CA LEU A 306 19.84 -9.19 -0.27
C LEU A 306 19.69 -10.60 0.32
N THR A 307 18.69 -11.38 -0.10
CA THR A 307 18.45 -12.74 0.39
C THR A 307 19.64 -13.65 0.20
N GLN A 308 20.34 -13.57 -0.93
CA GLN A 308 21.56 -14.34 -1.18
C GLN A 308 22.63 -14.09 -0.12
N THR A 309 22.77 -12.85 0.35
CA THR A 309 23.71 -12.50 1.43
C THR A 309 23.21 -12.93 2.80
N LEU A 310 21.89 -12.99 3.01
CA LEU A 310 21.29 -13.36 4.30
C LEU A 310 21.34 -14.87 4.57
N ILE A 311 21.15 -15.70 3.54
CA ILE A 311 21.09 -17.17 3.68
C ILE A 311 22.45 -17.85 3.54
N ASN A 312 23.46 -17.14 3.03
CA ASN A 312 24.83 -17.63 2.91
C ASN A 312 25.71 -17.01 4.00
N PRO A 313 26.78 -17.70 4.44
CA PRO A 313 27.72 -17.13 5.40
C PRO A 313 28.29 -15.79 4.94
N HIS A 314 28.22 -14.77 5.79
CA HIS A 314 28.78 -13.44 5.53
C HIS A 314 29.76 -13.08 6.66
N TYR A 315 31.04 -13.40 6.45
CA TYR A 315 32.09 -13.29 7.47
C TYR A 315 31.69 -13.99 8.78
N GLU A 316 31.75 -13.29 9.91
CA GLU A 316 31.43 -13.80 11.25
C GLU A 316 29.98 -13.48 11.67
N VAL A 317 29.16 -12.96 10.77
CA VAL A 317 27.77 -12.60 11.09
C VAL A 317 26.90 -13.84 11.11
N GLN A 318 26.20 -14.06 12.22
CA GLN A 318 25.14 -15.06 12.35
C GLN A 318 23.82 -14.34 12.65
N LEU A 319 22.81 -14.63 11.84
CA LEU A 319 21.46 -14.08 11.98
C LEU A 319 20.59 -15.12 12.69
N ASP A 320 19.75 -14.68 13.63
CA ASP A 320 18.75 -15.56 14.23
C ASP A 320 17.54 -15.75 13.28
N ASP A 321 16.75 -16.79 13.52
CA ASP A 321 15.62 -17.15 12.65
C ASP A 321 14.58 -16.03 12.55
N GLU A 322 14.34 -15.32 13.66
CA GLU A 322 13.42 -14.19 13.69
C GLU A 322 13.95 -13.01 12.85
N GLY A 323 15.22 -12.64 13.02
CA GLY A 323 15.87 -11.59 12.24
C GLY A 323 15.86 -11.90 10.74
N LEU A 324 16.14 -13.16 10.37
CA LEU A 324 16.05 -13.61 8.98
C LEU A 324 14.62 -13.48 8.45
N ASN A 325 13.64 -14.01 9.18
CA ASN A 325 12.24 -13.97 8.75
C ASN A 325 11.69 -12.55 8.62
N ARG A 326 12.11 -11.63 9.50
CA ARG A 326 11.75 -10.20 9.41
C ARG A 326 12.22 -9.57 8.10
N LEU A 327 13.46 -9.83 7.70
CA LEU A 327 14.02 -9.32 6.46
C LEU A 327 13.35 -9.94 5.23
N LEU A 328 13.15 -11.27 5.23
CA LEU A 328 12.47 -11.98 4.13
C LEU A 328 11.03 -11.49 3.98
N THR A 329 10.29 -11.43 5.09
CA THR A 329 8.90 -10.97 5.11
C THR A 329 8.78 -9.53 4.64
N TRP A 330 9.67 -8.63 5.07
CA TRP A 330 9.68 -7.23 4.61
C TRP A 330 9.80 -7.13 3.08
N MET A 331 10.72 -7.89 2.48
CA MET A 331 10.87 -7.94 1.02
C MET A 331 9.63 -8.53 0.35
N ASP A 332 9.08 -9.60 0.90
CA ASP A 332 7.88 -10.29 0.38
C ASP A 332 6.64 -9.40 0.40
N ILE A 333 6.46 -8.56 1.42
CA ILE A 333 5.32 -7.65 1.51
C ILE A 333 5.56 -6.34 0.73
N ASN A 334 6.45 -6.35 -0.25
CA ASN A 334 6.78 -5.24 -1.15
C ASN A 334 7.54 -4.07 -0.53
N GLY A 335 8.24 -4.31 0.58
CA GLY A 335 9.15 -3.33 1.18
C GLY A 335 8.49 -2.06 1.75
N PRO A 336 7.42 -2.13 2.56
CA PRO A 336 6.82 -0.95 3.18
C PRO A 336 7.81 -0.25 4.14
N TYR A 337 7.67 1.07 4.30
CA TYR A 337 8.43 1.86 5.26
C TYR A 337 7.57 2.37 6.41
N TYR A 338 6.56 3.20 6.09
CA TYR A 338 5.72 3.87 7.07
C TYR A 338 4.56 2.98 7.56
N PRO A 339 4.29 2.92 8.87
CA PRO A 339 3.14 2.18 9.39
C PRO A 339 1.80 2.88 9.16
N GLU A 340 1.79 4.20 8.97
CA GLU A 340 0.54 4.99 8.97
C GLU A 340 0.59 6.11 7.94
N TYR A 341 -0.58 6.44 7.37
CA TYR A 341 -0.75 7.57 6.44
C TYR A 341 -0.76 8.93 7.15
N ASP A 342 -0.92 8.94 8.47
CA ASP A 342 -0.93 10.19 9.21
C ASP A 342 0.46 10.85 9.23
N SER A 343 0.47 12.17 9.27
CA SER A 343 1.70 12.96 9.24
C SER A 343 1.70 14.02 10.32
N ALA A 344 2.87 14.25 10.90
CA ALA A 344 3.17 15.40 11.75
C ALA A 344 3.48 16.66 10.91
N TYR A 345 3.81 16.48 9.63
CA TYR A 345 4.29 17.52 8.72
C TYR A 345 3.47 17.56 7.42
N PRO A 346 2.15 17.82 7.50
CA PRO A 346 1.26 17.71 6.34
C PRO A 346 1.59 18.71 5.22
N ASP A 347 2.23 19.83 5.55
CA ASP A 347 2.58 20.91 4.62
C ASP A 347 4.03 20.90 4.15
N HIS A 348 4.81 19.90 4.59
CA HIS A 348 6.23 19.80 4.30
C HIS A 348 6.48 18.87 3.10
N PRO A 349 7.68 18.92 2.49
CA PRO A 349 8.05 18.03 1.40
C PRO A 349 7.73 16.55 1.70
N ALA A 350 7.09 15.92 0.72
CA ALA A 350 6.58 14.55 0.78
C ALA A 350 5.59 14.24 1.91
N GLY A 351 5.09 15.27 2.62
CA GLY A 351 4.31 15.13 3.83
C GLY A 351 5.07 14.43 4.96
N ARG A 352 6.42 14.44 4.94
CA ARG A 352 7.27 13.69 5.90
C ARG A 352 8.50 14.46 6.39
N SER A 353 8.96 15.46 5.65
CA SER A 353 10.18 16.17 5.99
C SER A 353 10.03 17.00 7.28
N PRO A 354 10.99 16.93 8.23
CA PRO A 354 11.03 17.85 9.36
C PRO A 354 11.46 19.26 8.95
N LEU A 355 12.11 19.40 7.78
CA LEU A 355 12.44 20.69 7.18
C LEU A 355 11.28 21.18 6.31
N ASN A 356 10.92 22.45 6.45
CA ASN A 356 9.93 23.09 5.59
C ASN A 356 10.50 23.39 4.18
N PRO A 357 9.66 23.76 3.18
CA PRO A 357 10.12 24.02 1.82
C PRO A 357 11.23 25.08 1.72
N GLN A 358 11.18 26.12 2.56
CA GLN A 358 12.17 27.21 2.56
C GLN A 358 13.53 26.73 3.07
N GLN A 359 13.55 25.93 4.14
CA GLN A 359 14.77 25.32 4.67
C GLN A 359 15.39 24.34 3.66
N VAL A 360 14.57 23.53 2.99
CA VAL A 360 15.07 22.61 1.95
C VAL A 360 15.66 23.38 0.77
N ALA A 361 15.01 24.46 0.32
CA ALA A 361 15.52 25.32 -0.74
C ALA A 361 16.83 26.00 -0.35
N ARG A 362 16.91 26.53 0.87
CA ARG A 362 18.13 27.19 1.38
C ARG A 362 19.28 26.21 1.53
N LEU A 363 19.03 25.01 2.05
CA LEU A 363 20.04 23.97 2.16
C LEU A 363 20.55 23.53 0.78
N ALA A 364 19.67 23.43 -0.21
CA ALA A 364 20.06 23.15 -1.59
C ALA A 364 20.95 24.26 -2.19
N GLU A 365 20.65 25.53 -1.92
CA GLU A 365 21.47 26.67 -2.34
C GLU A 365 22.88 26.64 -1.72
N LEU A 366 22.97 26.39 -0.41
CA LEU A 366 24.24 26.36 0.33
C LEU A 366 25.16 25.21 -0.10
N THR A 367 24.56 24.05 -0.37
CA THR A 367 25.31 22.81 -0.67
C THR A 367 25.50 22.56 -2.17
N GLY A 368 24.71 23.23 -3.02
CA GLY A 368 24.64 22.94 -4.45
C GLY A 368 23.93 21.62 -4.79
N ILE A 369 23.38 20.91 -3.80
CA ILE A 369 22.69 19.63 -4.00
C ILE A 369 21.19 19.88 -4.23
N PRO A 370 20.59 19.38 -5.33
CA PRO A 370 19.18 19.61 -5.63
C PRO A 370 18.27 18.71 -4.78
N LEU A 371 18.08 19.06 -3.50
CA LEU A 371 17.37 18.24 -2.51
C LEU A 371 15.92 17.92 -2.90
N THR A 372 15.17 18.89 -3.43
CA THR A 372 13.81 18.63 -3.94
C THR A 372 13.82 17.62 -5.10
N GLY A 373 14.86 17.64 -5.94
CA GLY A 373 15.05 16.67 -7.02
C GLY A 373 15.34 15.25 -6.51
N GLN A 374 15.77 15.09 -5.25
CA GLN A 374 15.96 13.77 -4.64
C GLN A 374 14.63 13.08 -4.28
N LEU A 375 13.50 13.79 -4.33
CA LEU A 375 12.19 13.21 -4.00
C LEU A 375 11.59 12.39 -5.15
N GLY A 376 12.11 12.50 -6.37
CA GLY A 376 11.64 11.71 -7.51
C GLY A 376 12.30 10.33 -7.61
N HIS A 377 11.53 9.30 -7.99
CA HIS A 377 12.03 7.92 -8.14
C HIS A 377 13.17 7.81 -9.16
N GLY A 378 13.10 8.53 -10.28
CA GLY A 378 14.12 8.47 -11.34
C GLY A 378 15.35 9.35 -11.12
N SER A 379 15.32 10.27 -10.15
CA SER A 379 16.34 11.30 -9.95
C SER A 379 17.08 11.18 -8.61
N ASN A 380 16.61 10.33 -7.69
CA ASN A 380 17.22 10.11 -6.38
C ASN A 380 18.65 9.54 -6.52
N GLN A 381 19.62 10.27 -5.99
CA GLN A 381 21.05 9.95 -5.95
C GLN A 381 21.48 9.26 -4.64
N GLY A 382 20.53 9.01 -3.74
CA GLY A 382 20.74 8.43 -2.42
C GLY A 382 20.65 9.44 -1.28
N PRO A 383 20.81 8.98 -0.03
CA PRO A 383 20.70 9.81 1.17
C PRO A 383 21.66 11.00 1.13
N GLN A 384 21.13 12.20 1.34
CA GLN A 384 21.91 13.46 1.36
C GLN A 384 21.98 14.10 2.74
N ILE A 385 21.04 13.75 3.63
CA ILE A 385 20.88 14.35 4.95
C ILE A 385 20.80 13.22 5.98
N CYS A 386 21.45 13.42 7.13
CA CYS A 386 21.40 12.52 8.28
C CYS A 386 20.99 13.33 9.50
N PHE A 387 19.76 13.18 9.98
CA PHE A 387 19.29 14.00 11.09
C PHE A 387 19.87 13.56 12.45
N GLU A 388 20.08 12.27 12.68
CA GLU A 388 20.66 11.76 13.94
C GLU A 388 22.14 12.10 14.06
N ARG A 389 22.82 12.33 12.94
CA ARG A 389 24.24 12.69 12.85
C ARG A 389 24.46 13.79 11.80
N PRO A 390 24.07 15.05 12.08
CA PRO A 390 24.07 16.14 11.11
C PRO A 390 25.40 16.32 10.36
N GLU A 391 26.53 16.18 11.04
CA GLU A 391 27.88 16.34 10.49
C GLU A 391 28.25 15.25 9.47
N HIS A 392 27.56 14.11 9.48
CA HIS A 392 27.76 13.02 8.52
C HIS A 392 26.91 13.17 7.26
N SER A 393 26.09 14.23 7.16
CA SER A 393 25.22 14.47 6.01
C SER A 393 26.02 14.63 4.71
N PRO A 394 25.83 13.76 3.71
CA PRO A 394 26.60 13.81 2.47
C PRO A 394 26.51 15.15 1.70
N CYS A 395 25.40 15.89 1.83
CA CYS A 395 25.27 17.19 1.18
C CYS A 395 26.27 18.24 1.70
N LEU A 396 26.82 18.06 2.89
CA LEU A 396 27.84 18.98 3.43
C LEU A 396 29.19 18.81 2.74
N GLY A 397 29.45 17.68 2.08
CA GLY A 397 30.63 17.45 1.23
C GLY A 397 31.94 18.00 1.81
N ASN A 398 32.62 18.84 1.03
CA ASN A 398 33.81 19.62 1.42
C ASN A 398 33.47 21.10 1.72
N LEU A 399 32.22 21.40 2.07
CA LEU A 399 31.74 22.76 2.30
C LEU A 399 32.47 23.39 3.49
N LYS A 400 32.88 22.57 4.46
CA LYS A 400 33.66 23.01 5.62
C LYS A 400 34.99 23.65 5.22
N GLU A 401 35.67 23.10 4.22
CA GLU A 401 36.95 23.61 3.72
C GLU A 401 36.77 24.74 2.70
N THR A 402 35.73 24.65 1.86
CA THR A 402 35.55 25.55 0.71
C THR A 402 34.75 26.82 1.04
N ASN A 403 33.78 26.74 1.96
CA ASN A 403 32.94 27.85 2.39
C ASN A 403 32.46 27.64 3.85
N PRO A 404 33.31 27.88 4.87
CA PRO A 404 32.97 27.61 6.27
C PRO A 404 31.68 28.29 6.76
N PRO A 405 31.37 29.55 6.39
CA PRO A 405 30.08 30.16 6.74
C PRO A 405 28.87 29.39 6.19
N ALA A 406 28.93 28.95 4.93
CA ALA A 406 27.85 28.16 4.33
C ALA A 406 27.73 26.78 4.98
N TYR A 407 28.84 26.17 5.38
CA TYR A 407 28.84 24.91 6.14
C TYR A 407 28.13 25.04 7.47
N GLU A 408 28.45 26.07 8.27
CA GLU A 408 27.79 26.26 9.57
C GLU A 408 26.29 26.54 9.43
N GLU A 409 25.88 27.32 8.42
CA GLU A 409 24.46 27.54 8.15
C GLU A 409 23.75 26.26 7.69
N ALA A 410 24.34 25.50 6.77
CA ALA A 410 23.80 24.23 6.28
C ALA A 410 23.67 23.20 7.41
N LEU A 411 24.71 23.08 8.24
CA LEU A 411 24.73 22.20 9.41
C LEU A 411 23.65 22.62 10.43
N GLN A 412 23.46 23.91 10.65
CA GLN A 412 22.42 24.42 11.54
C GLN A 412 21.02 24.07 11.02
N ILE A 413 20.75 24.20 9.71
CA ILE A 413 19.46 23.79 9.12
C ILE A 413 19.21 22.29 9.38
N ILE A 414 20.23 21.45 9.23
CA ILE A 414 20.09 20.00 9.48
C ILE A 414 19.83 19.72 10.97
N ARG A 415 20.53 20.43 11.87
CA ARG A 415 20.29 20.37 13.32
C ARG A 415 18.89 20.84 13.71
N ASP A 416 18.35 21.85 13.02
CA ASP A 416 16.96 22.28 13.23
C ASP A 416 15.98 21.17 12.84
N GLY A 417 16.24 20.45 11.75
CA GLY A 417 15.48 19.26 11.37
C GLY A 417 15.58 18.13 12.40
N MET A 418 16.76 17.87 12.94
CA MET A 418 16.97 16.93 14.05
C MET A 418 16.13 17.32 15.28
N ASN A 419 16.20 18.59 15.69
CA ASN A 419 15.43 19.11 16.82
C ASN A 419 13.91 19.03 16.55
N MET A 420 13.50 19.27 15.31
CA MET A 420 12.10 19.15 14.90
C MET A 420 11.59 17.70 14.96
N LEU A 421 12.41 16.71 14.57
CA LEU A 421 12.06 15.29 14.73
C LEU A 421 11.97 14.89 16.21
N ALA A 422 12.84 15.43 17.07
CA ALA A 422 12.78 15.18 18.50
C ALA A 422 11.51 15.77 19.14
N ALA A 423 11.11 16.97 18.72
CA ALA A 423 9.91 17.64 19.24
C ALA A 423 8.60 17.11 18.65
N HIS A 424 8.60 16.77 17.35
CA HIS A 424 7.43 16.30 16.61
C HIS A 424 7.79 15.05 15.82
N PRO A 425 7.86 13.87 16.46
CA PRO A 425 8.31 12.65 15.80
C PRO A 425 7.48 12.31 14.55
N ARG A 426 8.08 11.68 13.54
CA ARG A 426 7.36 11.14 12.37
C ARG A 426 6.61 9.85 12.71
N ALA A 427 5.73 9.40 11.82
CA ALA A 427 4.99 8.13 11.97
C ALA A 427 5.90 6.88 12.10
N ASP A 428 7.17 6.95 11.71
CA ASP A 428 8.18 5.91 11.88
C ASP A 428 8.96 6.02 13.22
N MET A 429 8.52 6.86 14.14
CA MET A 429 9.18 7.15 15.42
C MET A 429 8.26 6.86 16.61
N GLU A 430 8.86 6.68 17.78
CA GLU A 430 8.12 6.64 19.05
C GLU A 430 7.61 8.04 19.41
N GLY A 431 6.47 8.11 20.10
CA GLY A 431 5.85 9.38 20.48
C GLY A 431 5.23 10.17 19.32
N PHE A 432 5.05 9.55 18.14
CA PHE A 432 4.36 10.17 17.01
C PHE A 432 2.98 10.70 17.41
N LEU A 433 2.71 11.95 17.03
CA LEU A 433 1.39 12.55 17.07
C LEU A 433 1.05 13.14 15.71
N ALA A 434 -0.07 12.69 15.13
CA ALA A 434 -0.58 13.23 13.89
C ALA A 434 -0.94 14.72 14.00
N ALA A 435 -0.85 15.45 12.89
CA ALA A 435 -1.25 16.85 12.80
C ALA A 435 -2.75 17.03 13.16
N PRO A 436 -3.17 18.21 13.65
CA PRO A 436 -4.54 18.42 14.14
C PRO A 436 -5.64 18.00 13.13
N ALA A 437 -5.50 18.36 11.85
CA ALA A 437 -6.47 18.00 10.82
C ALA A 437 -6.58 16.48 10.61
N HIS A 438 -5.47 15.76 10.75
CA HIS A 438 -5.45 14.30 10.64
C HIS A 438 -6.12 13.65 11.87
N ARG A 439 -5.87 14.17 13.07
CA ARG A 439 -6.55 13.70 14.29
C ARG A 439 -8.06 13.88 14.19
N GLN A 440 -8.53 15.02 13.68
CA GLN A 440 -9.96 15.25 13.46
C GLN A 440 -10.58 14.23 12.51
N ARG A 441 -9.86 13.80 11.45
CA ARG A 441 -10.32 12.75 10.54
C ARG A 441 -10.41 11.39 11.24
N GLN A 442 -9.44 11.06 12.09
CA GLN A 442 -9.45 9.83 12.88
C GLN A 442 -10.58 9.84 13.92
N GLU A 443 -10.82 10.96 14.59
CA GLU A 443 -11.94 11.15 15.52
C GLU A 443 -13.27 10.94 14.80
N LYS A 444 -13.47 11.56 13.62
CA LYS A 444 -14.67 11.34 12.80
C LYS A 444 -14.84 9.86 12.43
N TYR A 445 -13.76 9.20 12.00
CA TYR A 445 -13.79 7.78 11.66
C TYR A 445 -14.21 6.92 12.87
N GLN A 446 -13.65 7.20 14.05
CA GLN A 446 -13.97 6.49 15.28
C GLN A 446 -15.45 6.66 15.66
N LEU A 447 -15.99 7.88 15.54
CA LEU A 447 -17.43 8.15 15.75
C LEU A 447 -18.31 7.36 14.79
N CYS A 448 -17.92 7.24 13.51
CA CYS A 448 -18.64 6.40 12.55
C CYS A 448 -18.60 4.92 12.93
N ARG A 449 -17.45 4.39 13.39
CA ARG A 449 -17.33 3.01 13.86
C ARG A 449 -18.18 2.74 15.10
N GLU A 450 -18.25 3.69 16.03
CA GLU A 450 -19.11 3.60 17.21
C GLU A 450 -20.59 3.65 16.86
N ALA A 451 -20.98 4.46 15.89
CA ALA A 451 -22.34 4.46 15.36
C ALA A 451 -22.69 3.11 14.73
N GLU A 452 -21.80 2.56 13.90
CA GLU A 452 -21.99 1.24 13.28
C GLU A 452 -22.13 0.12 14.32
N ALA A 453 -21.28 0.12 15.36
CA ALA A 453 -21.37 -0.85 16.45
C ALA A 453 -22.72 -0.77 17.20
N ARG A 454 -23.23 0.45 17.44
CA ARG A 454 -24.55 0.66 18.05
C ARG A 454 -25.67 0.17 17.13
N ASN A 455 -25.57 0.41 15.83
CA ASN A 455 -26.56 -0.06 14.85
C ASN A 455 -26.64 -1.60 14.83
N ARG A 456 -25.49 -2.28 14.81
CA ARG A 456 -25.43 -3.75 14.87
C ARG A 456 -26.01 -4.30 16.16
N GLU A 457 -25.73 -3.64 17.29
CA GLU A 457 -26.30 -4.02 18.57
C GLU A 457 -27.83 -3.91 18.58
N ALA A 458 -28.38 -2.83 18.00
CA ALA A 458 -29.82 -2.66 17.86
C ALA A 458 -30.44 -3.77 16.98
N ILE A 459 -29.83 -4.06 15.82
CA ILE A 459 -30.30 -5.16 14.95
C ILE A 459 -30.28 -6.50 15.68
N ARG A 460 -29.22 -6.80 16.45
CA ARG A 460 -29.11 -8.03 17.25
C ARG A 460 -30.22 -8.15 18.30
N LYS A 461 -30.70 -7.03 18.83
CA LYS A 461 -31.82 -6.97 19.80
C LYS A 461 -33.20 -6.90 19.15
N GLY A 462 -33.29 -6.73 17.82
CA GLY A 462 -34.54 -6.44 17.13
C GLY A 462 -35.09 -5.04 17.42
N GLU A 463 -34.21 -4.09 17.75
CA GLU A 463 -34.51 -2.70 18.05
C GLU A 463 -34.29 -1.81 16.82
N THR A 464 -35.08 -0.73 16.70
CA THR A 464 -34.88 0.31 15.67
C THR A 464 -34.10 1.47 16.27
N LEU A 465 -33.01 1.87 15.61
CA LEU A 465 -32.23 3.05 15.97
C LEU A 465 -32.35 4.08 14.84
N PHE A 466 -32.70 5.32 15.19
CA PHE A 466 -32.78 6.43 14.25
C PHE A 466 -31.52 7.30 14.36
N ASP A 467 -31.15 7.93 13.24
CA ASP A 467 -30.07 8.91 13.23
C ASP A 467 -30.40 10.06 14.19
N ARG A 468 -29.36 10.59 14.85
CA ARG A 468 -29.51 11.78 15.70
C ARG A 468 -29.64 13.01 14.78
N GLU A 469 -30.62 13.86 15.06
CA GLU A 469 -30.82 15.16 14.38
C GLU A 469 -29.56 16.05 14.40
#